data_AF-S9PYN4-F1
#
_entry.id   AF-S9PYN4-F1
#
_cell.length_a   1.000
_cell.length_b   1.000
_cell.length_c   1.000
_cell.angle_alpha   90.00
_cell.angle_beta   90.00
_cell.angle_gamma   90.00
#
_symmetry.space_group_name_H-M   'P 1'
#
loop_
_entity.id
_entity.type
_entity.pdbx_description
1 polymer ?
#
loop_
_entity_poly.entity_id
_entity_poly.type
_entity_poly.pdbx_seq_one_letter_code
_entity_poly.pdbx_strand_id
1 'polypeptide(L)'
;MKLFSFGYSTYALLSLLACGPISSLAAPLFKRSGIQDNQPFSVMTLRSGDLYVHFHSLYVGESGNVYLDPYDHVNKSAVFSVSNGRLVHNNDYAHFGDNNALVFTSKEDGSAQGFSFGEEVAGGYLLNYDNDSLVACPVKDTSYVYSVYSAKGNGDSKCVGFGSLALAGSPSSSSSSASSASATAAPTSSGSSNANAQEMVTAGSADGKSSNKGPAPIFPNGIRLTNTSSPDSNSGNVYSPVVYQKGNDHVNTIFTFDVPQVTDKDCQLHFHIDKNGFPIHVDGSNGVGEFVLYNLSSPANDGTTWANTPNRIAEIGRFNCSSDGCSYTTDITCPGSYKTVSYELSALTDKSYLEYFEEINPVEGLQLTV
;
A
#
# COMPACT_ATOMS: atom_id res chain seq x y z
N MET A 1 -13.22 -11.83 85.13
CA MET A 1 -13.53 -13.22 85.54
C MET A 1 -14.48 -13.81 84.50
N LYS A 2 -14.23 -15.07 84.10
CA LYS A 2 -14.95 -15.91 83.12
C LYS A 2 -14.59 -15.74 81.63
N LEU A 3 -13.62 -16.57 81.25
CA LEU A 3 -13.52 -17.29 79.98
C LEU A 3 -14.82 -18.00 79.62
N PHE A 4 -15.14 -18.09 78.32
CA PHE A 4 -15.60 -19.33 77.70
C PHE A 4 -15.15 -19.40 76.24
N SER A 5 -14.44 -20.49 75.95
CA SER A 5 -14.06 -21.02 74.64
C SER A 5 -15.02 -22.14 74.24
N PHE A 6 -15.41 -22.22 72.97
CA PHE A 6 -15.73 -23.42 72.17
C PHE A 6 -15.80 -22.92 70.70
N GLY A 7 -15.22 -23.50 69.65
CA GLY A 7 -14.61 -24.81 69.45
C GLY A 7 -15.22 -25.46 68.20
N TYR A 8 -14.49 -25.45 67.07
CA TYR A 8 -14.55 -26.38 65.91
C TYR A 8 -15.87 -26.41 65.07
N SER A 9 -15.94 -26.77 63.78
CA SER A 9 -15.02 -27.19 62.74
C SER A 9 -15.74 -27.09 61.37
N THR A 10 -15.00 -26.73 60.32
CA THR A 10 -15.05 -27.25 58.91
C THR A 10 -16.39 -27.62 58.26
N TYR A 11 -16.71 -26.98 57.12
CA TYR A 11 -16.95 -27.57 55.77
C TYR A 11 -17.02 -26.39 54.78
N ALA A 12 -15.98 -26.16 53.98
CA ALA A 12 -15.83 -26.65 52.61
C ALA A 12 -16.78 -25.96 51.60
N LEU A 13 -16.25 -24.96 50.89
CA LEU A 13 -16.52 -24.70 49.46
C LEU A 13 -15.53 -23.66 48.95
N LEU A 14 -14.30 -24.13 48.75
CA LEU A 14 -13.28 -23.43 47.98
C LEU A 14 -13.64 -23.66 46.50
N SER A 15 -14.38 -22.74 45.88
CA SER A 15 -14.59 -22.75 44.43
C SER A 15 -13.29 -22.35 43.74
N LEU A 16 -12.51 -23.37 43.38
CA LEU A 16 -11.42 -23.33 42.40
C LEU A 16 -12.02 -22.96 41.03
N LEU A 17 -12.16 -21.67 40.75
CA LEU A 17 -12.17 -21.18 39.38
C LEU A 17 -10.71 -21.13 38.92
N ALA A 18 -10.27 -22.25 38.34
CA ALA A 18 -9.10 -22.31 37.51
C ALA A 18 -9.35 -21.46 36.25
N CYS A 19 -9.11 -20.15 36.34
CA CYS A 19 -8.74 -19.35 35.17
C CYS A 19 -7.35 -19.85 34.73
N GLY A 20 -7.34 -20.91 33.92
CA GLY A 20 -6.17 -21.22 33.14
C GLY A 20 -5.88 -20.02 32.24
N PRO A 21 -4.62 -19.54 32.15
CA PRO A 21 -4.29 -18.59 31.10
C PRO A 21 -4.62 -19.27 29.78
N ILE A 22 -5.64 -18.77 29.10
CA ILE A 22 -5.82 -19.03 27.68
C ILE A 22 -4.64 -18.29 27.06
N SER A 23 -3.50 -18.98 26.98
CA SER A 23 -2.41 -18.58 26.09
C SER A 23 -3.03 -18.60 24.70
N SER A 24 -3.55 -17.45 24.27
CA SER A 24 -3.79 -17.21 22.86
C SER A 24 -2.44 -17.44 22.21
N LEU A 25 -2.29 -18.59 21.59
CA LEU A 25 -1.20 -18.87 20.68
C LEU A 25 -1.40 -17.87 19.54
N ALA A 26 -0.87 -16.66 19.73
CA ALA A 26 -0.44 -15.86 18.60
C ALA A 26 0.44 -16.82 17.80
N ALA A 27 -0.03 -17.20 16.61
CA ALA A 27 0.79 -17.95 15.69
C ALA A 27 2.14 -17.22 15.65
N PRO A 28 3.27 -17.91 15.90
CA PRO A 28 4.55 -17.25 15.75
C PRO A 28 4.55 -16.61 14.38
N LEU A 29 4.78 -15.30 14.31
CA LEU A 29 5.08 -14.60 13.07
C LEU A 29 6.34 -15.30 12.55
N PHE A 30 6.13 -16.31 11.70
CA PHE A 30 7.21 -17.02 11.05
C PHE A 30 7.92 -15.94 10.22
N LYS A 31 9.14 -15.61 10.63
CA LYS A 31 10.04 -14.78 9.84
C LYS A 31 10.08 -15.43 8.45
N ARG A 32 9.47 -14.77 7.45
CA ARG A 32 9.50 -15.27 6.07
C ARG A 32 10.98 -15.43 5.71
N SER A 33 11.32 -16.55 5.08
CA SER A 33 12.65 -16.70 4.50
C SER A 33 12.84 -15.55 3.51
N GLY A 34 13.77 -14.65 3.79
CA GLY A 34 13.97 -13.46 2.97
C GLY A 34 14.25 -13.82 1.52
N ILE A 35 13.84 -12.94 0.59
CA ILE A 35 14.11 -13.12 -0.83
C ILE A 35 15.62 -13.12 -1.01
N GLN A 36 16.16 -14.21 -1.54
CA GLN A 36 17.59 -14.32 -1.84
C GLN A 36 17.85 -14.06 -3.32
N ASP A 37 19.11 -13.75 -3.65
CA ASP A 37 19.58 -13.70 -5.03
C ASP A 37 19.18 -14.97 -5.79
N ASN A 38 18.77 -14.78 -7.04
CA ASN A 38 18.26 -15.80 -7.96
C ASN A 38 16.92 -16.42 -7.54
N GLN A 39 16.27 -15.97 -6.46
CA GLN A 39 14.90 -16.39 -6.16
C GLN A 39 13.88 -15.58 -6.97
N PRO A 40 12.79 -16.22 -7.44
CA PRO A 40 11.74 -15.54 -8.15
C PRO A 40 10.90 -14.65 -7.21
N PHE A 41 10.57 -13.46 -7.69
CA PHE A 41 9.66 -12.52 -7.01
C PHE A 41 8.82 -11.74 -8.03
N SER A 42 7.68 -11.23 -7.58
CA SER A 42 6.90 -10.24 -8.34
C SER A 42 7.23 -8.84 -7.84
N VAL A 43 7.08 -7.83 -8.68
CA VAL A 43 7.24 -6.42 -8.26
C VAL A 43 5.89 -5.73 -8.32
N MET A 44 5.60 -4.97 -7.27
CA MET A 44 4.46 -4.07 -7.19
C MET A 44 4.94 -2.65 -6.92
N THR A 45 4.33 -1.68 -7.56
CA THR A 45 4.63 -0.26 -7.36
C THR A 45 3.91 0.29 -6.14
N LEU A 46 4.55 1.24 -5.45
CA LEU A 46 4.07 1.89 -4.24
C LEU A 46 4.47 3.36 -4.25
N ARG A 47 3.90 4.17 -3.35
CA ARG A 47 4.34 5.55 -3.06
C ARG A 47 4.33 6.52 -4.26
N SER A 48 3.43 6.35 -5.23
CA SER A 48 3.35 7.26 -6.39
C SER A 48 2.45 8.47 -6.18
N GLY A 49 1.41 8.36 -5.36
CA GLY A 49 0.36 9.39 -5.27
C GLY A 49 -0.53 9.49 -6.53
N ASP A 50 -0.24 8.71 -7.58
CA ASP A 50 -1.05 8.55 -8.79
C ASP A 50 -1.67 7.14 -8.81
N LEU A 51 -3.00 7.07 -8.85
CA LEU A 51 -3.81 5.84 -8.89
C LEU A 51 -3.47 4.89 -10.05
N TYR A 52 -2.99 5.41 -11.18
CA TYR A 52 -2.57 4.62 -12.34
C TYR A 52 -1.14 4.09 -12.23
N VAL A 53 -0.45 4.46 -11.15
CA VAL A 53 0.92 4.04 -10.85
C VAL A 53 0.97 3.31 -9.50
N HIS A 54 0.05 3.56 -8.57
CA HIS A 54 0.07 3.00 -7.22
C HIS A 54 -0.55 1.59 -7.17
N PHE A 55 0.11 0.64 -6.50
CA PHE A 55 -0.33 -0.77 -6.37
C PHE A 55 -0.49 -1.53 -7.68
N HIS A 56 0.36 -1.23 -8.66
CA HIS A 56 0.38 -1.90 -9.95
C HIS A 56 1.50 -2.93 -10.03
N SER A 57 1.21 -4.08 -10.63
CA SER A 57 2.25 -5.09 -10.91
C SER A 57 3.05 -4.68 -12.14
N LEU A 58 4.31 -5.09 -12.20
CA LEU A 58 5.11 -4.88 -13.42
C LEU A 58 4.79 -5.97 -14.45
N TYR A 59 4.65 -5.56 -15.72
CA TYR A 59 4.49 -6.39 -16.89
C TYR A 59 5.66 -6.15 -17.83
N VAL A 60 6.22 -7.20 -18.43
CA VAL A 60 7.26 -7.08 -19.48
C VAL A 60 6.59 -7.41 -20.80
N GLY A 61 6.45 -6.42 -21.68
CA GLY A 61 5.81 -6.58 -22.98
C GLY A 61 6.67 -7.35 -23.98
N GLU A 62 6.10 -7.69 -25.15
CA GLU A 62 6.85 -8.35 -26.23
C GLU A 62 8.01 -7.49 -26.77
N SER A 63 7.90 -6.17 -26.67
CA SER A 63 8.98 -5.22 -26.96
C SER A 63 10.11 -5.23 -25.93
N GLY A 64 9.95 -5.94 -24.82
CA GLY A 64 10.84 -5.94 -23.66
C GLY A 64 10.63 -4.76 -22.71
N ASN A 65 9.84 -3.75 -23.08
CA ASN A 65 9.56 -2.62 -22.20
C ASN A 65 8.74 -3.06 -20.99
N VAL A 66 8.94 -2.36 -19.87
CA VAL A 66 8.18 -2.59 -18.64
C VAL A 66 6.99 -1.65 -18.55
N TYR A 67 5.83 -2.20 -18.22
CA TYR A 67 4.56 -1.50 -18.04
C TYR A 67 3.94 -1.79 -16.68
N LEU A 68 3.04 -0.93 -16.23
CA LEU A 68 2.31 -1.09 -14.97
C LEU A 68 0.95 -1.79 -15.13
N ASP A 69 0.49 -1.96 -16.37
CA ASP A 69 -0.74 -2.65 -16.71
C ASP A 69 -0.51 -3.62 -17.88
N PRO A 70 -1.42 -4.59 -18.11
CA PRO A 70 -1.45 -5.39 -19.32
C PRO A 70 -1.41 -4.52 -20.58
N TYR A 71 -0.30 -4.59 -21.30
CA TYR A 71 -0.04 -3.83 -22.52
C TYR A 71 0.93 -4.59 -23.39
N ASP A 72 1.09 -4.20 -24.66
CA ASP A 72 2.09 -4.81 -25.55
C ASP A 72 2.01 -6.34 -25.60
N HIS A 73 0.77 -6.82 -25.78
CA HIS A 73 0.37 -8.22 -25.92
C HIS A 73 0.61 -9.14 -24.71
N VAL A 74 0.89 -8.60 -23.52
CA VAL A 74 0.98 -9.40 -22.28
C VAL A 74 -0.18 -9.16 -21.32
N ASN A 75 -0.60 -10.22 -20.63
CA ASN A 75 -1.71 -10.20 -19.67
C ASN A 75 -1.38 -10.84 -18.31
N LYS A 76 -0.09 -11.12 -18.07
CA LYS A 76 0.40 -11.68 -16.80
C LYS A 76 1.50 -10.80 -16.25
N SER A 77 1.44 -10.52 -14.96
CA SER A 77 2.53 -9.84 -14.24
C SER A 77 3.83 -10.61 -14.42
N ALA A 78 4.91 -9.89 -14.63
CA ALA A 78 6.24 -10.46 -14.76
C ALA A 78 6.75 -11.00 -13.42
N VAL A 79 7.55 -12.06 -13.53
CA VAL A 79 8.32 -12.62 -12.42
C VAL A 79 9.79 -12.31 -12.70
N PHE A 80 10.48 -11.84 -11.67
CA PHE A 80 11.85 -11.37 -11.72
C PHE A 80 12.74 -12.17 -10.79
N SER A 81 14.04 -12.07 -11.00
CA SER A 81 15.05 -12.43 -10.02
C SER A 81 16.16 -11.38 -10.03
N VAL A 82 16.93 -11.29 -8.94
CA VAL A 82 18.16 -10.48 -8.91
C VAL A 82 19.35 -11.43 -8.97
N SER A 83 20.26 -11.23 -9.92
CA SER A 83 21.48 -12.02 -10.07
C SER A 83 22.68 -11.10 -10.20
N ASN A 84 23.60 -11.15 -9.23
CA ASN A 84 24.79 -10.29 -9.19
C ASN A 84 24.45 -8.79 -9.36
N GLY A 85 23.40 -8.33 -8.67
CA GLY A 85 22.94 -6.94 -8.73
C GLY A 85 22.22 -6.55 -10.03
N ARG A 86 21.84 -7.50 -10.88
CA ARG A 86 21.08 -7.28 -12.11
C ARG A 86 19.66 -7.83 -11.97
N LEU A 87 18.68 -7.10 -12.45
CA LEU A 87 17.31 -7.58 -12.55
C LEU A 87 17.15 -8.45 -13.79
N VAL A 88 16.58 -9.65 -13.63
CA VAL A 88 16.46 -10.67 -14.67
C VAL A 88 15.00 -11.09 -14.81
N HIS A 89 14.54 -11.26 -16.05
CA HIS A 89 13.22 -11.78 -16.40
C HIS A 89 13.36 -12.74 -17.59
N ASN A 90 12.90 -14.00 -17.47
CA ASN A 90 12.97 -15.00 -18.56
C ASN A 90 14.37 -15.18 -19.20
N ASN A 91 15.45 -15.07 -18.41
CA ASN A 91 16.86 -15.05 -18.85
C ASN A 91 17.29 -13.81 -19.64
N ASP A 92 16.41 -12.83 -19.79
CA ASP A 92 16.76 -11.50 -20.27
C ASP A 92 17.15 -10.60 -19.10
N TYR A 93 18.06 -9.68 -19.37
CA TYR A 93 18.59 -8.74 -18.39
C TYR A 93 17.93 -7.38 -18.56
N ALA A 94 17.75 -6.65 -17.46
CA ALA A 94 17.32 -5.26 -17.50
C ALA A 94 18.39 -4.36 -18.12
N HIS A 95 17.96 -3.44 -18.97
CA HIS A 95 18.75 -2.35 -19.56
C HIS A 95 17.98 -1.04 -19.44
N PHE A 96 18.70 0.07 -19.40
CA PHE A 96 18.12 1.39 -19.65
C PHE A 96 18.47 1.80 -21.07
N GLY A 97 17.45 1.88 -21.94
CA GLY A 97 17.64 2.32 -23.32
C GLY A 97 18.01 3.81 -23.42
N ASP A 98 18.23 4.31 -24.64
CA ASP A 98 18.66 5.70 -24.89
C ASP A 98 17.71 6.78 -24.32
N ASN A 99 16.45 6.41 -24.03
CA ASN A 99 15.45 7.27 -23.41
C ASN A 99 15.22 6.96 -21.92
N ASN A 100 16.16 6.28 -21.27
CA ASN A 100 16.06 5.78 -19.89
C ASN A 100 14.91 4.79 -19.64
N ALA A 101 14.29 4.23 -20.70
CA ALA A 101 13.25 3.23 -20.55
C ALA A 101 13.84 1.94 -20.00
N LEU A 102 13.18 1.32 -19.02
CA LEU A 102 13.53 0.00 -18.52
C LEU A 102 13.06 -1.05 -19.53
N VAL A 103 14.01 -1.76 -20.12
CA VAL A 103 13.77 -2.77 -21.16
C VAL A 103 14.53 -4.04 -20.84
N PHE A 104 13.91 -5.20 -21.03
CA PHE A 104 14.56 -6.50 -20.93
C PHE A 104 15.07 -6.97 -22.28
N THR A 105 16.34 -7.37 -22.33
CA THR A 105 16.95 -7.93 -23.54
C THR A 105 17.86 -9.10 -23.22
N SER A 106 18.08 -10.00 -24.18
CA SER A 106 18.92 -11.19 -24.02
C SER A 106 20.43 -10.90 -23.92
N LYS A 107 20.84 -9.64 -24.13
CA LYS A 107 22.26 -9.24 -24.05
C LYS A 107 22.62 -8.98 -22.59
N GLU A 108 23.65 -9.65 -22.09
CA GLU A 108 24.17 -9.36 -20.74
C GLU A 108 25.05 -8.10 -20.74
N ASP A 109 25.80 -7.86 -21.82
CA ASP A 109 26.68 -6.71 -21.98
C ASP A 109 25.87 -5.41 -21.96
N GLY A 110 26.25 -4.50 -21.05
CA GLY A 110 25.56 -3.22 -20.86
C GLY A 110 24.31 -3.30 -19.96
N SER A 111 23.99 -4.48 -19.41
CA SER A 111 22.88 -4.61 -18.48
C SER A 111 23.01 -3.69 -17.27
N ALA A 112 21.87 -3.16 -16.85
CA ALA A 112 21.75 -2.30 -15.70
C ALA A 112 22.14 -3.06 -14.42
N GLN A 113 23.10 -2.50 -13.69
CA GLN A 113 23.58 -3.02 -12.40
C GLN A 113 23.15 -2.09 -11.26
N GLY A 114 23.02 -2.63 -10.06
CA GLY A 114 22.64 -1.88 -8.86
C GLY A 114 21.25 -2.21 -8.32
N PHE A 115 20.59 -3.24 -8.87
CA PHE A 115 19.36 -3.76 -8.29
C PHE A 115 19.65 -4.52 -7.00
N SER A 116 18.96 -4.16 -5.92
CA SER A 116 19.13 -4.79 -4.62
C SER A 116 17.85 -4.77 -3.79
N PHE A 117 17.74 -5.71 -2.85
CA PHE A 117 16.70 -5.67 -1.83
C PHE A 117 17.15 -4.76 -0.69
N GLY A 118 16.36 -3.73 -0.42
CA GLY A 118 16.48 -2.85 0.72
C GLY A 118 15.80 -3.41 1.96
N GLU A 119 15.19 -2.52 2.73
CA GLU A 119 14.52 -2.84 3.99
C GLU A 119 13.35 -3.83 3.78
N GLU A 120 13.23 -4.76 4.73
CA GLU A 120 12.07 -5.65 4.85
C GLU A 120 10.88 -4.86 5.40
N VAL A 121 9.75 -4.92 4.71
CA VAL A 121 8.48 -4.30 5.12
C VAL A 121 7.39 -5.37 5.21
N ALA A 122 6.25 -5.05 5.84
CA ALA A 122 5.18 -6.01 6.11
C ALA A 122 4.70 -6.84 4.90
N GLY A 123 4.88 -6.33 3.67
CA GLY A 123 4.52 -7.03 2.43
C GLY A 123 5.66 -7.76 1.71
N GLY A 124 6.93 -7.44 1.97
CA GLY A 124 8.05 -7.89 1.14
C GLY A 124 9.33 -7.08 1.36
N TYR A 125 10.07 -6.82 0.30
CA TYR A 125 11.33 -6.07 0.35
C TYR A 125 11.28 -4.88 -0.59
N LEU A 126 11.73 -3.71 -0.17
CA LEU A 126 11.90 -2.60 -1.11
C LEU A 126 12.93 -2.99 -2.18
N LEU A 127 12.58 -2.90 -3.45
CA LEU A 127 13.51 -3.11 -4.56
C LEU A 127 14.10 -1.75 -4.95
N ASN A 128 15.42 -1.62 -4.77
CA ASN A 128 16.17 -0.40 -5.06
C ASN A 128 16.99 -0.57 -6.35
N TYR A 129 17.26 0.54 -7.03
CA TYR A 129 18.19 0.61 -8.16
C TYR A 129 19.18 1.76 -7.95
N ASP A 130 20.45 1.46 -7.71
CA ASP A 130 21.60 2.40 -7.61
C ASP A 130 21.35 3.73 -6.84
N ASN A 131 20.51 3.70 -5.81
CA ASN A 131 19.98 4.89 -5.08
C ASN A 131 19.16 5.88 -5.93
N ASP A 132 18.93 5.57 -7.20
CA ASP A 132 18.07 6.32 -8.10
C ASP A 132 16.60 5.90 -7.93
N SER A 133 15.71 6.85 -8.23
CA SER A 133 14.28 6.59 -8.28
C SER A 133 13.87 6.09 -9.65
N LEU A 134 13.06 5.03 -9.67
CA LEU A 134 12.30 4.68 -10.87
C LEU A 134 11.09 5.60 -10.97
N VAL A 135 10.76 5.96 -12.20
CA VAL A 135 9.59 6.77 -12.51
C VAL A 135 8.73 6.06 -13.55
N ALA A 136 7.43 6.26 -13.44
CA ALA A 136 6.44 5.76 -14.36
C ALA A 136 5.97 6.93 -15.22
N CYS A 137 6.07 6.82 -16.55
CA CYS A 137 5.61 7.85 -17.47
C CYS A 137 4.48 7.30 -18.35
N PRO A 138 3.47 8.12 -18.69
CA PRO A 138 2.37 7.66 -19.52
C PRO A 138 2.88 7.27 -20.91
N VAL A 139 2.34 6.16 -21.43
CA VAL A 139 2.58 5.72 -22.80
C VAL A 139 1.88 6.69 -23.76
N LYS A 140 2.54 7.03 -24.88
CA LYS A 140 1.94 7.92 -25.88
C LYS A 140 0.62 7.32 -26.37
N ASP A 141 -0.38 8.18 -26.58
CA ASP A 141 -1.71 7.82 -27.07
C ASP A 141 -2.62 7.06 -26.07
N THR A 142 -2.15 6.78 -24.85
CA THR A 142 -2.99 6.24 -23.77
C THR A 142 -2.69 6.90 -22.43
N SER A 143 -3.67 7.56 -21.80
CA SER A 143 -3.46 8.21 -20.50
C SER A 143 -3.49 7.28 -19.29
N TYR A 144 -3.72 5.98 -19.49
CA TYR A 144 -3.98 5.02 -18.41
C TYR A 144 -2.91 3.93 -18.30
N VAL A 145 -2.00 3.83 -19.28
CA VAL A 145 -0.91 2.86 -19.25
C VAL A 145 0.39 3.62 -19.04
N TYR A 146 1.18 3.14 -18.08
CA TYR A 146 2.46 3.73 -17.75
C TYR A 146 3.59 2.75 -18.05
N SER A 147 4.71 3.27 -18.54
CA SER A 147 5.96 2.53 -18.72
C SER A 147 7.01 3.01 -17.72
N VAL A 148 7.93 2.12 -17.35
CA VAL A 148 8.93 2.36 -16.30
C VAL A 148 10.24 2.89 -16.91
N TYR A 149 10.80 3.91 -16.26
CA TYR A 149 12.04 4.56 -16.65
C TYR A 149 12.93 4.82 -15.42
N SER A 150 14.23 5.07 -15.64
CA SER A 150 15.11 5.62 -14.61
C SER A 150 15.13 7.15 -14.60
N ALA A 151 15.58 7.71 -13.47
CA ALA A 151 15.82 9.13 -13.27
C ALA A 151 14.60 10.01 -13.59
N LYS A 152 14.73 10.96 -14.54
CA LYS A 152 13.65 11.90 -14.89
C LYS A 152 12.64 11.34 -15.90
N GLY A 153 12.79 10.08 -16.30
CA GLY A 153 11.90 9.45 -17.27
C GLY A 153 12.11 9.93 -18.70
N ASN A 154 11.02 9.93 -19.48
CA ASN A 154 11.02 10.28 -20.89
C ASN A 154 10.88 11.79 -21.16
N GLY A 155 10.96 12.62 -20.12
CA GLY A 155 10.80 14.08 -20.19
C GLY A 155 9.35 14.57 -20.14
N ASP A 156 8.37 13.67 -20.02
CA ASP A 156 6.97 14.05 -19.78
C ASP A 156 6.80 14.61 -18.35
N SER A 157 6.12 15.74 -18.22
CA SER A 157 5.81 16.36 -16.92
C SER A 157 4.87 15.50 -16.04
N LYS A 158 4.22 14.48 -16.62
CA LYS A 158 3.34 13.53 -15.94
C LYS A 158 4.06 12.25 -15.51
N CYS A 159 5.39 12.20 -15.63
CA CYS A 159 6.14 11.12 -15.01
C CYS A 159 6.01 11.20 -13.48
N VAL A 160 5.72 10.08 -12.84
CA VAL A 160 5.51 9.99 -11.40
C VAL A 160 6.53 9.01 -10.80
N GLY A 161 7.25 9.44 -9.76
CA GLY A 161 8.15 8.56 -9.03
C GLY A 161 7.38 7.50 -8.25
N PHE A 162 7.96 6.31 -8.09
CA PHE A 162 7.35 5.25 -7.29
C PHE A 162 8.41 4.43 -6.55
N GLY A 163 8.04 3.88 -5.41
CA GLY A 163 8.80 2.82 -4.75
C GLY A 163 8.43 1.45 -5.31
N SER A 164 9.38 0.53 -5.38
CA SER A 164 9.13 -0.84 -5.85
C SER A 164 9.14 -1.80 -4.66
N LEU A 165 8.15 -2.68 -4.56
CA LEU A 165 8.08 -3.75 -3.56
C LEU A 165 8.25 -5.11 -4.25
N ALA A 166 9.32 -5.81 -3.91
CA ALA A 166 9.54 -7.20 -4.26
C ALA A 166 8.75 -8.11 -3.32
N LEU A 167 7.86 -8.90 -3.90
CA LEU A 167 7.02 -9.88 -3.23
C LEU A 167 7.56 -11.28 -3.55
N ALA A 168 8.05 -11.99 -2.54
CA ALA A 168 8.56 -13.35 -2.70
C ALA A 168 7.51 -14.21 -3.42
N GLY A 169 7.92 -14.88 -4.50
CA GLY A 169 7.04 -15.83 -5.15
C GLY A 169 6.71 -16.95 -4.16
N SER A 170 5.44 -17.14 -3.82
CA SER A 170 5.00 -18.44 -3.32
C SER A 170 5.42 -19.46 -4.37
N PRO A 171 6.10 -20.58 -4.04
CA PRO A 171 6.38 -21.62 -5.01
C PRO A 171 5.03 -22.00 -5.62
N SER A 172 4.88 -21.68 -6.90
CA SER A 172 3.66 -21.96 -7.65
C SER A 172 3.43 -23.45 -7.56
N SER A 173 2.51 -23.86 -6.69
CA SER A 173 1.96 -25.20 -6.70
C SER A 173 1.26 -25.35 -8.04
N SER A 174 1.96 -26.00 -8.97
CA SER A 174 1.37 -26.69 -10.09
C SER A 174 0.28 -27.61 -9.55
N SER A 175 -0.97 -27.15 -9.51
CA SER A 175 -2.11 -28.01 -9.26
C SER A 175 -2.37 -28.79 -10.54
N SER A 176 -1.69 -29.93 -10.62
CA SER A 176 -2.08 -31.09 -11.39
C SER A 176 -3.57 -31.38 -11.19
N SER A 177 -4.27 -31.43 -12.32
CA SER A 177 -5.43 -32.25 -12.65
C SER A 177 -5.95 -33.16 -11.52
N ALA A 178 -7.07 -32.78 -10.91
CA ALA A 178 -7.92 -33.70 -10.16
C ALA A 178 -9.13 -34.06 -11.03
N SER A 179 -9.01 -35.25 -11.63
CA SER A 179 -10.04 -36.16 -12.11
C SER A 179 -11.49 -35.91 -11.62
N SER A 180 -12.40 -35.67 -12.57
CA SER A 180 -13.77 -36.18 -12.51
C SER A 180 -14.01 -37.04 -13.75
N ALA A 181 -14.11 -38.35 -13.53
CA ALA A 181 -14.34 -39.34 -14.56
C ALA A 181 -15.80 -39.39 -15.01
N SER A 182 -15.96 -39.56 -16.33
CA SER A 182 -16.97 -40.37 -17.02
C SER A 182 -18.40 -39.85 -17.11
N ALA A 183 -18.84 -39.48 -18.33
CA ALA A 183 -19.63 -40.39 -19.16
C ALA A 183 -19.95 -39.80 -20.56
N THR A 184 -19.36 -40.42 -21.59
CA THR A 184 -20.04 -40.94 -22.79
C THR A 184 -20.33 -40.02 -24.01
N ALA A 185 -19.78 -40.52 -25.13
CA ALA A 185 -20.18 -40.43 -26.56
C ALA A 185 -19.62 -39.31 -27.47
N ALA A 186 -18.61 -39.70 -28.26
CA ALA A 186 -18.29 -39.21 -29.62
C ALA A 186 -19.23 -39.87 -30.67
N PRO A 187 -19.08 -39.73 -32.02
CA PRO A 187 -18.15 -38.96 -32.86
C PRO A 187 -18.91 -38.09 -33.93
N THR A 188 -18.38 -37.31 -34.88
CA THR A 188 -17.39 -37.57 -35.94
C THR A 188 -17.23 -36.30 -36.82
N SER A 189 -16.05 -36.16 -37.44
CA SER A 189 -15.74 -35.65 -38.81
C SER A 189 -15.74 -34.14 -39.18
N SER A 190 -14.53 -33.71 -39.57
CA SER A 190 -14.12 -33.09 -40.86
C SER A 190 -14.39 -31.61 -41.22
N GLY A 191 -13.33 -30.95 -41.73
CA GLY A 191 -13.33 -29.74 -42.59
C GLY A 191 -12.64 -28.53 -41.92
N SER A 192 -11.36 -28.26 -42.14
CA SER A 192 -10.72 -27.53 -43.26
C SER A 192 -11.23 -26.09 -43.54
N SER A 193 -10.27 -25.17 -43.42
CA SER A 193 -10.02 -23.91 -44.16
C SER A 193 -10.84 -22.62 -43.94
N ASN A 194 -10.05 -21.56 -43.72
CA ASN A 194 -10.16 -20.15 -44.14
C ASN A 194 -10.84 -19.09 -43.26
N ALA A 195 -9.97 -18.22 -42.71
CA ALA A 195 -9.88 -16.77 -42.86
C ALA A 195 -11.13 -15.84 -42.77
N ASN A 196 -10.86 -14.75 -42.04
CA ASN A 196 -11.47 -13.40 -42.03
C ASN A 196 -12.55 -13.04 -40.98
N ALA A 197 -12.17 -11.98 -40.25
CA ALA A 197 -12.93 -10.81 -39.83
C ALA A 197 -13.82 -10.86 -38.56
N GLN A 198 -13.43 -9.97 -37.64
CA GLN A 198 -14.23 -9.15 -36.72
C GLN A 198 -15.18 -9.83 -35.73
N GLU A 199 -14.88 -9.64 -34.44
CA GLU A 199 -15.89 -9.10 -33.53
C GLU A 199 -15.24 -8.23 -32.45
N MET A 200 -15.29 -6.93 -32.69
CA MET A 200 -15.04 -5.88 -31.70
C MET A 200 -16.29 -5.82 -30.82
N VAL A 201 -16.19 -6.29 -29.57
CA VAL A 201 -17.29 -6.23 -28.62
C VAL A 201 -17.61 -4.76 -28.35
N THR A 202 -18.70 -4.32 -28.97
CA THR A 202 -19.34 -3.04 -28.70
C THR A 202 -20.07 -3.22 -27.37
N ALA A 203 -19.57 -2.59 -26.31
CA ALA A 203 -20.27 -2.56 -25.03
C ALA A 203 -21.56 -1.73 -25.20
N GLY A 204 -22.69 -2.43 -25.28
CA GLY A 204 -24.02 -1.86 -25.33
C GLY A 204 -24.33 -1.08 -24.05
N SER A 205 -24.90 0.10 -24.28
CA SER A 205 -25.50 0.97 -23.28
C SER A 205 -26.67 0.27 -22.57
N ALA A 206 -26.64 0.22 -21.24
CA ALA A 206 -27.83 0.11 -20.40
C ALA A 206 -27.56 0.74 -19.02
N ASP A 207 -28.49 1.61 -18.65
CA ASP A 207 -28.72 2.25 -17.35
C ASP A 207 -27.78 3.35 -16.88
N GLY A 208 -28.26 4.57 -17.15
CA GLY A 208 -27.73 5.80 -16.60
C GLY A 208 -27.70 5.80 -15.08
N LYS A 209 -26.48 5.86 -14.56
CA LYS A 209 -26.15 6.80 -13.49
C LYS A 209 -25.07 7.71 -14.04
N SER A 210 -25.44 8.97 -14.25
CA SER A 210 -24.49 10.07 -14.35
C SER A 210 -23.57 10.00 -13.12
N SER A 211 -22.39 9.40 -13.25
CA SER A 211 -21.36 9.51 -12.23
C SER A 211 -20.94 10.97 -12.24
N ASN A 212 -21.28 11.70 -11.18
CA ASN A 212 -20.66 12.99 -10.92
C ASN A 212 -19.14 12.79 -11.03
N LYS A 213 -18.53 13.33 -12.09
CA LYS A 213 -17.08 13.47 -12.20
C LYS A 213 -16.66 14.52 -11.16
N GLY A 214 -16.62 14.11 -9.90
CA GLY A 214 -15.90 14.86 -8.87
C GLY A 214 -14.41 14.87 -9.19
N PRO A 215 -13.63 15.75 -8.55
CA PRO A 215 -12.18 15.73 -8.67
C PRO A 215 -11.64 14.35 -8.24
N ALA A 216 -10.59 13.88 -8.91
CA ALA A 216 -9.97 12.61 -8.55
C ALA A 216 -9.31 12.74 -7.17
N PRO A 217 -9.50 11.77 -6.26
CA PRO A 217 -8.83 11.80 -4.96
C PRO A 217 -7.32 11.65 -5.11
N ILE A 218 -6.59 12.39 -4.28
CA ILE A 218 -5.14 12.35 -4.14
C ILE A 218 -4.82 11.60 -2.86
N PHE A 219 -3.90 10.64 -2.97
CA PHE A 219 -3.45 9.81 -1.85
C PHE A 219 -2.10 10.31 -1.32
N PRO A 220 -1.78 10.03 -0.05
CA PRO A 220 -0.54 10.49 0.53
C PRO A 220 0.64 9.80 -0.17
N ASN A 221 1.59 10.59 -0.67
CA ASN A 221 2.84 10.09 -1.21
C ASN A 221 3.89 9.85 -0.13
N GLY A 222 3.63 10.30 1.11
CA GLY A 222 4.45 9.95 2.28
C GLY A 222 3.65 9.91 3.57
N ILE A 223 3.83 8.83 4.34
CA ILE A 223 3.23 8.60 5.65
C ILE A 223 4.38 8.40 6.64
N ARG A 224 4.44 9.18 7.70
CA ARG A 224 5.55 9.12 8.67
C ARG A 224 5.01 9.09 10.09
N LEU A 225 5.66 8.33 10.96
CA LEU A 225 5.35 8.27 12.38
C LEU A 225 6.30 9.16 13.15
N THR A 226 5.76 9.95 14.07
CA THR A 226 6.56 10.70 15.05
C THR A 226 6.25 10.17 16.44
N ASN A 227 7.28 9.95 17.26
CA ASN A 227 7.15 9.26 18.54
C ASN A 227 7.89 10.02 19.65
N THR A 228 7.18 10.42 20.71
CA THR A 228 7.78 11.10 21.88
C THR A 228 8.83 10.28 22.61
N SER A 229 8.68 8.96 22.66
CA SER A 229 9.59 8.05 23.37
C SER A 229 10.91 7.84 22.63
N SER A 230 10.93 8.14 21.33
CA SER A 230 12.12 8.07 20.47
C SER A 230 12.23 9.35 19.64
N PRO A 231 12.48 10.52 20.28
CA PRO A 231 12.18 11.80 19.67
C PRO A 231 13.06 12.15 18.47
N ASP A 232 14.27 11.61 18.42
CA ASP A 232 15.23 11.78 17.32
C ASP A 232 15.17 10.63 16.29
N SER A 233 14.29 9.64 16.51
CA SER A 233 14.13 8.52 15.59
C SER A 233 13.24 8.92 14.43
N ASN A 234 13.63 8.49 13.24
CA ASN A 234 12.85 8.64 12.02
C ASN A 234 12.24 7.28 11.67
N SER A 235 10.93 7.25 11.42
CA SER A 235 10.24 6.02 11.00
C SER A 235 10.50 5.63 9.55
N GLY A 236 11.08 6.54 8.76
CA GLY A 236 10.99 6.51 7.31
C GLY A 236 9.53 6.66 6.85
N ASN A 237 9.31 6.40 5.56
CA ASN A 237 7.97 6.32 4.99
C ASN A 237 7.33 4.96 5.30
N VAL A 238 6.16 4.94 5.92
CA VAL A 238 5.42 3.72 6.32
C VAL A 238 4.18 3.52 5.44
N TYR A 239 3.53 2.35 5.55
CA TYR A 239 2.23 2.06 4.90
C TYR A 239 1.10 1.85 5.90
N SER A 240 1.46 1.66 7.17
CA SER A 240 0.53 1.41 8.25
C SER A 240 0.58 2.59 9.21
N PRO A 241 -0.32 3.57 9.06
CA PRO A 241 -0.52 4.60 10.07
C PRO A 241 -0.73 3.99 11.44
N VAL A 242 -0.10 4.58 12.44
CA VAL A 242 -0.30 4.25 13.85
C VAL A 242 -0.46 5.56 14.60
N VAL A 243 -1.49 5.65 15.41
CA VAL A 243 -1.79 6.83 16.21
C VAL A 243 -2.24 6.40 17.59
N TYR A 244 -1.54 6.86 18.62
CA TYR A 244 -2.00 6.67 19.99
C TYR A 244 -1.46 7.73 20.93
N GLN A 245 -2.15 7.87 22.06
CA GLN A 245 -1.67 8.62 23.20
C GLN A 245 -1.78 7.72 24.43
N LYS A 246 -0.70 7.60 25.20
CA LYS A 246 -0.67 6.86 26.45
C LYS A 246 0.19 7.59 27.48
N GLY A 247 -0.44 8.51 28.22
CA GLY A 247 0.26 9.35 29.18
C GLY A 247 1.21 10.30 28.45
N ASN A 248 2.52 10.15 28.66
CA ASN A 248 3.53 10.97 27.98
C ASN A 248 4.04 10.35 26.67
N ASP A 249 3.60 9.13 26.34
CA ASP A 249 4.01 8.42 25.12
C ASP A 249 2.98 8.60 24.01
N HIS A 250 3.35 9.35 22.98
CA HIS A 250 2.49 9.79 21.89
C HIS A 250 3.13 9.33 20.58
N VAL A 251 2.33 8.67 19.75
CA VAL A 251 2.68 8.43 18.35
C VAL A 251 1.63 9.11 17.47
N ASN A 252 2.10 9.98 16.59
CA ASN A 252 1.28 10.64 15.58
C ASN A 252 1.68 10.17 14.20
N THR A 253 0.73 10.16 13.27
CA THR A 253 0.99 9.90 11.85
C THR A 253 0.88 11.20 11.05
N ILE A 254 1.87 11.48 10.21
CA ILE A 254 1.89 12.62 9.29
C ILE A 254 1.74 12.10 7.86
N PHE A 255 0.72 12.59 7.17
CA PHE A 255 0.42 12.33 5.77
C PHE A 255 0.88 13.49 4.92
N THR A 256 1.63 13.22 3.86
CA THR A 256 2.17 14.20 2.92
C THR A 256 1.56 13.96 1.56
N PHE A 257 1.10 15.03 0.92
CA PHE A 257 0.43 15.00 -0.37
C PHE A 257 1.13 15.98 -1.33
N ASP A 258 1.37 15.54 -2.55
CA ASP A 258 1.75 16.41 -3.67
C ASP A 258 0.49 16.88 -4.38
N VAL A 259 0.18 18.18 -4.22
CA VAL A 259 -1.05 18.76 -4.76
C VAL A 259 -0.84 19.12 -6.23
N PRO A 260 -1.68 18.63 -7.16
CA PRO A 260 -1.60 18.96 -8.57
C PRO A 260 -2.08 20.39 -8.84
N GLN A 261 -2.45 20.69 -10.08
CA GLN A 261 -3.14 21.93 -10.39
C GLN A 261 -4.50 21.96 -9.69
N VAL A 262 -4.74 23.00 -8.90
CA VAL A 262 -6.03 23.23 -8.22
C VAL A 262 -6.85 24.12 -9.13
N THR A 263 -7.92 23.57 -9.69
CA THR A 263 -8.83 24.30 -10.61
C THR A 263 -10.08 24.79 -9.91
N ASP A 264 -10.45 24.15 -8.80
CA ASP A 264 -11.67 24.43 -8.05
C ASP A 264 -11.37 25.09 -6.71
N LYS A 265 -12.42 25.54 -6.01
CA LYS A 265 -12.32 26.16 -4.67
C LYS A 265 -12.73 25.23 -3.54
N ASP A 266 -13.17 24.02 -3.88
CA ASP A 266 -13.81 23.09 -2.95
C ASP A 266 -12.84 21.95 -2.67
N CYS A 267 -11.88 22.20 -1.77
CA CYS A 267 -10.91 21.20 -1.35
C CYS A 267 -11.40 20.50 -0.09
N GLN A 268 -11.32 19.17 -0.09
CA GLN A 268 -11.82 18.33 0.99
C GLN A 268 -10.78 17.32 1.43
N LEU A 269 -10.70 17.11 2.73
CA LEU A 269 -9.95 16.02 3.32
C LEU A 269 -10.94 14.94 3.73
N HIS A 270 -10.73 13.71 3.28
CA HIS A 270 -11.57 12.57 3.59
C HIS A 270 -10.74 11.53 4.35
N PHE A 271 -11.26 11.09 5.47
CA PHE A 271 -10.74 9.95 6.20
C PHE A 271 -11.79 8.84 6.18
N HIS A 272 -11.45 7.66 5.71
CA HIS A 272 -12.36 6.52 5.68
C HIS A 272 -11.61 5.29 6.15
N ILE A 273 -12.17 4.55 7.10
CA ILE A 273 -11.73 3.19 7.39
C ILE A 273 -12.94 2.30 7.57
N ASP A 274 -12.89 1.07 7.06
CA ASP A 274 -13.91 0.05 7.27
C ASP A 274 -13.29 -1.32 7.60
N LYS A 275 -14.14 -2.27 8.00
CA LYS A 275 -13.72 -3.63 8.37
C LYS A 275 -13.60 -4.61 7.20
N ASN A 276 -13.90 -4.16 5.98
CA ASN A 276 -13.92 -4.97 4.77
C ASN A 276 -12.57 -4.94 4.03
N GLY A 277 -11.78 -3.86 4.17
CA GLY A 277 -10.49 -3.70 3.51
C GLY A 277 -9.35 -4.52 4.12
N PHE A 278 -9.05 -4.33 5.41
CA PHE A 278 -7.85 -4.87 6.08
C PHE A 278 -8.06 -4.94 7.61
N PRO A 279 -7.19 -5.62 8.40
CA PRO A 279 -7.28 -5.53 9.85
C PRO A 279 -7.10 -4.08 10.32
N ILE A 280 -8.20 -3.51 10.82
CA ILE A 280 -8.20 -2.25 11.56
C ILE A 280 -8.14 -2.56 13.05
N HIS A 281 -7.28 -1.86 13.77
CA HIS A 281 -7.24 -1.93 15.23
C HIS A 281 -7.56 -0.56 15.79
N VAL A 282 -8.66 -0.48 16.53
CA VAL A 282 -9.08 0.74 17.22
C VAL A 282 -9.35 0.42 18.68
N ASP A 283 -8.64 1.08 19.58
CA ASP A 283 -8.94 1.07 21.01
C ASP A 283 -9.36 2.46 21.48
N GLY A 284 -10.16 2.49 22.54
CA GLY A 284 -10.62 3.72 23.16
C GLY A 284 -11.65 3.48 24.24
N SER A 285 -12.24 4.57 24.75
CA SER A 285 -13.26 4.48 25.78
C SER A 285 -14.50 3.79 25.20
N ASN A 286 -14.89 2.66 25.78
CA ASN A 286 -16.00 1.81 25.29
C ASN A 286 -15.78 1.31 23.84
N GLY A 287 -14.52 1.09 23.42
CA GLY A 287 -14.20 0.61 22.07
C GLY A 287 -14.24 1.69 20.99
N VAL A 288 -14.26 2.96 21.40
CA VAL A 288 -14.27 4.12 20.49
C VAL A 288 -13.07 5.01 20.79
N GLY A 289 -12.17 5.14 19.80
CA GLY A 289 -11.05 6.09 19.82
C GLY A 289 -11.47 7.47 19.33
N GLU A 290 -10.84 8.51 19.86
CA GLU A 290 -11.07 9.92 19.51
C GLU A 290 -9.79 10.49 18.88
N PHE A 291 -9.94 11.06 17.68
CA PHE A 291 -8.82 11.49 16.85
C PHE A 291 -9.01 12.93 16.36
N VAL A 292 -7.89 13.58 16.04
CA VAL A 292 -7.84 14.95 15.53
C VAL A 292 -6.87 15.05 14.37
N LEU A 293 -7.26 15.81 13.35
CA LEU A 293 -6.43 16.15 12.20
C LEU A 293 -5.95 17.59 12.30
N TYR A 294 -4.66 17.80 12.05
CA TYR A 294 -4.02 19.11 11.99
C TYR A 294 -3.44 19.36 10.61
N ASN A 295 -3.48 20.61 10.15
CA ASN A 295 -2.65 21.08 9.04
C ASN A 295 -1.29 21.54 9.59
N LEU A 296 -0.22 21.27 8.85
CA LEU A 296 1.15 21.56 9.26
C LEU A 296 1.76 22.74 8.49
N SER A 297 2.69 23.44 9.13
CA SER A 297 3.34 24.64 8.57
C SER A 297 4.22 24.38 7.36
N SER A 298 4.69 23.15 7.19
CA SER A 298 5.56 22.72 6.11
C SER A 298 5.43 21.21 5.88
N PRO A 299 5.80 20.71 4.69
CA PRO A 299 5.84 19.28 4.42
C PRO A 299 6.77 18.53 5.36
N ALA A 300 6.38 17.32 5.77
CA ALA A 300 7.29 16.36 6.37
C ALA A 300 8.18 15.72 5.29
N ASN A 301 9.39 15.33 5.65
CA ASN A 301 10.41 14.77 4.75
C ASN A 301 11.18 13.63 5.42
N ASP A 302 12.19 13.08 4.73
CA ASP A 302 13.00 11.96 5.21
C ASP A 302 13.92 12.29 6.37
N GLY A 303 13.88 13.51 6.91
CA GLY A 303 14.52 13.91 8.17
C GLY A 303 13.52 14.18 9.29
N THR A 304 12.22 14.01 9.06
CA THR A 304 11.18 14.30 10.07
C THR A 304 11.18 13.24 11.18
N THR A 305 11.22 13.74 12.41
CA THR A 305 11.22 13.04 13.69
C THR A 305 10.31 13.83 14.63
N TRP A 306 10.03 13.32 15.83
CA TRP A 306 9.26 14.09 16.82
C TRP A 306 9.94 15.41 17.20
N ALA A 307 11.26 15.42 17.35
CA ALA A 307 12.03 16.58 17.79
C ALA A 307 12.01 17.74 16.78
N ASN A 308 11.72 17.46 15.51
CA ASN A 308 11.68 18.45 14.43
C ASN A 308 10.39 18.36 13.59
N THR A 309 9.30 17.85 14.16
CA THR A 309 7.98 17.81 13.51
C THR A 309 7.57 19.21 13.06
N PRO A 310 7.07 19.39 11.83
CA PRO A 310 6.49 20.65 11.40
C PRO A 310 5.40 21.16 12.35
N ASN A 311 5.32 22.47 12.56
CA ASN A 311 4.37 23.03 13.52
C ASN A 311 2.92 22.85 13.07
N ARG A 312 2.01 22.51 14.00
CA ARG A 312 0.56 22.55 13.77
C ARG A 312 0.12 24.01 13.55
N ILE A 313 -0.51 24.30 12.42
CA ILE A 313 -1.02 25.65 12.09
C ILE A 313 -2.52 25.80 12.31
N ALA A 314 -3.28 24.72 12.11
CA ALA A 314 -4.72 24.71 12.31
C ALA A 314 -5.20 23.31 12.67
N GLU A 315 -6.16 23.23 13.58
CA GLU A 315 -6.99 22.03 13.74
C GLU A 315 -8.01 22.00 12.59
N ILE A 316 -8.03 20.89 11.85
CA ILE A 316 -8.89 20.68 10.69
C ILE A 316 -10.19 20.00 11.10
N GLY A 317 -10.11 19.08 12.07
CA GLY A 317 -11.25 18.27 12.42
C GLY A 317 -11.00 17.32 13.57
N ARG A 318 -12.09 16.89 14.20
CA ARG A 318 -12.12 15.82 15.20
C ARG A 318 -13.15 14.78 14.79
N PHE A 319 -12.84 13.52 15.01
CA PHE A 319 -13.73 12.42 14.70
C PHE A 319 -13.45 11.22 15.60
N ASN A 320 -14.41 10.31 15.62
CA ASN A 320 -14.35 9.10 16.43
C ASN A 320 -14.36 7.88 15.52
N CYS A 321 -13.61 6.86 15.90
CA CYS A 321 -13.62 5.57 15.19
C CYS A 321 -13.77 4.42 16.17
N SER A 322 -14.33 3.32 15.69
CA SER A 322 -14.37 2.04 16.40
C SER A 322 -13.78 0.95 15.52
N SER A 323 -13.70 -0.27 16.02
CA SER A 323 -13.27 -1.44 15.23
C SER A 323 -14.25 -1.81 14.10
N ASP A 324 -15.42 -1.15 13.99
CA ASP A 324 -16.30 -1.27 12.82
C ASP A 324 -15.93 -0.27 11.70
N GLY A 325 -15.01 0.65 11.96
CA GLY A 325 -14.59 1.71 11.05
C GLY A 325 -15.19 3.08 11.37
N CYS A 326 -14.94 4.05 10.49
CA CYS A 326 -15.49 5.40 10.55
C CYS A 326 -15.32 6.12 9.21
N SER A 327 -16.05 7.21 9.04
CA SER A 327 -15.87 8.10 7.89
C SER A 327 -15.97 9.54 8.37
N TYR A 328 -15.02 10.35 7.94
CA TYR A 328 -14.95 11.76 8.22
C TYR A 328 -14.61 12.51 6.94
N THR A 329 -15.25 13.64 6.72
CA THR A 329 -14.99 14.53 5.58
C THR A 329 -15.13 15.94 6.07
N THR A 330 -14.20 16.80 5.66
CA THR A 330 -14.22 18.21 6.04
C THR A 330 -13.65 19.08 4.93
N ASP A 331 -14.24 20.25 4.76
CA ASP A 331 -13.75 21.25 3.83
C ASP A 331 -12.49 21.90 4.41
N ILE A 332 -11.48 22.09 3.56
CA ILE A 332 -10.22 22.71 3.94
C ILE A 332 -9.94 23.93 3.05
N THR A 333 -9.05 24.80 3.52
CA THR A 333 -8.49 25.82 2.64
C THR A 333 -7.68 25.11 1.56
N CYS A 334 -8.05 25.34 0.30
CA CYS A 334 -7.33 24.76 -0.83
C CYS A 334 -5.83 25.07 -0.77
N PRO A 335 -4.98 24.04 -0.80
CA PRO A 335 -3.56 24.24 -0.99
C PRO A 335 -3.27 24.99 -2.29
N GLY A 336 -2.12 25.65 -2.36
CA GLY A 336 -1.64 26.20 -3.63
C GLY A 336 -1.39 25.09 -4.65
N SER A 337 -1.63 25.36 -5.93
CA SER A 337 -1.30 24.42 -7.01
C SER A 337 0.18 24.05 -7.02
N TYR A 338 0.49 22.79 -7.31
CA TYR A 338 1.86 22.26 -7.38
C TYR A 338 2.65 22.48 -6.07
N LYS A 339 1.98 22.32 -4.94
CA LYS A 339 2.59 22.40 -3.61
C LYS A 339 2.47 21.07 -2.91
N THR A 340 3.50 20.73 -2.16
CA THR A 340 3.43 19.66 -1.16
C THR A 340 2.81 20.22 0.11
N VAL A 341 1.89 19.48 0.73
CA VAL A 341 1.30 19.79 2.03
C VAL A 341 1.34 18.57 2.95
N SER A 342 1.26 18.79 4.26
CA SER A 342 1.18 17.70 5.22
C SER A 342 0.08 17.93 6.26
N TYR A 343 -0.57 16.82 6.64
CA TYR A 343 -1.56 16.76 7.70
C TYR A 343 -1.12 15.75 8.76
N GLU A 344 -1.36 16.05 10.03
CA GLU A 344 -1.06 15.14 11.14
C GLU A 344 -2.35 14.60 11.75
N LEU A 345 -2.43 13.28 11.89
CA LEU A 345 -3.43 12.58 12.70
C LEU A 345 -2.85 12.27 14.08
N SER A 346 -3.56 12.70 15.11
CA SER A 346 -3.18 12.55 16.53
C SER A 346 -4.34 11.97 17.31
N ALA A 347 -4.03 11.18 18.34
CA ALA A 347 -5.01 10.76 19.33
C ALA A 347 -5.37 11.96 20.22
N LEU A 348 -6.63 12.05 20.64
CA LEU A 348 -7.11 13.11 21.56
C LEU A 348 -7.07 12.70 23.03
N THR A 349 -7.11 11.40 23.32
CA THR A 349 -7.20 10.87 24.68
C THR A 349 -6.21 9.75 24.92
N ASP A 350 -5.79 9.57 26.18
CA ASP A 350 -4.82 8.55 26.64
C ASP A 350 -5.25 7.08 26.44
N LYS A 351 -6.42 6.87 25.84
CA LYS A 351 -6.97 5.54 25.53
C LYS A 351 -7.15 5.31 24.04
N SER A 352 -7.04 6.36 23.23
CA SER A 352 -7.28 6.27 21.80
C SER A 352 -6.07 5.65 21.12
N TYR A 353 -6.30 4.57 20.40
CA TYR A 353 -5.35 3.90 19.53
C TYR A 353 -6.01 3.65 18.20
N LEU A 354 -5.26 3.85 17.12
CA LEU A 354 -5.66 3.52 15.75
C LEU A 354 -4.46 2.99 14.99
N GLU A 355 -4.63 1.84 14.36
CA GLU A 355 -3.71 1.26 13.39
C GLU A 355 -4.53 0.69 12.23
N TYR A 356 -4.10 1.00 11.01
CA TYR A 356 -4.72 0.54 9.78
C TYR A 356 -3.70 0.53 8.64
N PHE A 357 -4.12 0.09 7.45
CA PHE A 357 -3.33 0.15 6.22
C PHE A 357 -3.95 1.17 5.26
N GLU A 358 -3.13 2.02 4.65
CA GLU A 358 -3.58 2.90 3.57
C GLU A 358 -3.76 2.08 2.29
N GLU A 359 -4.95 2.15 1.69
CA GLU A 359 -5.36 1.40 0.51
C GLU A 359 -6.18 2.29 -0.43
N ILE A 360 -6.09 2.04 -1.74
CA ILE A 360 -6.83 2.83 -2.75
C ILE A 360 -8.06 2.09 -3.28
N ASN A 361 -8.14 0.76 -3.08
CA ASN A 361 -9.27 -0.04 -3.52
C ASN A 361 -9.49 -1.30 -2.63
N PRO A 362 -10.48 -1.28 -1.70
CA PRO A 362 -11.33 -0.14 -1.35
C PRO A 362 -10.49 1.01 -0.78
N VAL A 363 -11.00 2.24 -0.86
CA VAL A 363 -10.30 3.40 -0.31
C VAL A 363 -10.30 3.31 1.21
N GLU A 364 -9.14 3.06 1.80
CA GLU A 364 -8.90 3.03 3.25
C GLU A 364 -7.81 4.03 3.59
N GLY A 365 -8.09 4.94 4.51
CA GLY A 365 -7.18 5.96 5.00
C GLY A 365 -7.55 7.39 4.64
N LEU A 366 -6.52 8.21 4.48
CA LEU A 366 -6.67 9.65 4.29
C LEU A 366 -6.46 10.03 2.83
N GLN A 367 -7.43 10.70 2.21
CA GLN A 367 -7.32 11.23 0.86
C GLN A 367 -7.69 12.72 0.81
N LEU A 368 -7.16 13.40 -0.21
CA LEU A 368 -7.36 14.81 -0.47
C LEU A 368 -8.04 15.00 -1.82
N THR A 369 -9.11 15.77 -1.87
CA THR A 369 -9.78 16.21 -3.10
C THR A 369 -9.50 17.71 -3.27
N VAL A 370 -9.08 18.17 -4.45
CA VAL A 370 -8.76 19.58 -4.75
C VAL A 370 -9.34 20.10 -6.05
#